data_AF-A0A944CYQ9-F1
#
_entry.id   AF-A0A944CYQ9-F1
#
_cell.length_a   1.000
_cell.length_b   1.000
_cell.length_c   1.000
_cell.angle_alpha   90.00
_cell.angle_beta   90.00
_cell.angle_gamma   90.00
#
_symmetry.space_group_name_H-M   'P 1'
#
loop_
_entity.id
_entity.type
_entity.pdbx_description
1 polymer ?
#
loop_
_entity_poly.entity_id
_entity_poly.type
_entity_poly.pdbx_seq_one_letter_code
_entity_poly.pdbx_strand_id
1 'polypeptide(L)'
;MFCETEGKYGGKLQPTGVYDIKTKQEIYQRVNKDGNPYSSYLIIDPNIGKQVPVSSPNLSGNKIKGKNTSSNGFTNKYGDTQKIFSEMGYIKGETVLWRNPKTDKLEPFPSNAKKTVDHKLAQDYIKNNIFQGYNSLTTKQKTVLINEPKNLQPMTGSANSSKRNKVQNSKGNSWETWNGKELHPKYKERTKIDQENIEGVIKTKANTMENLNDLKMNLQKK
;
A
#
# COMPACT_ATOMS: atom_id res chain seq x y z
N MET A 1 -4.77 -30.71 7.03
CA MET A 1 -5.07 -30.86 8.46
C MET A 1 -4.13 -29.91 9.20
N PHE A 2 -4.59 -28.71 9.56
CA PHE A 2 -3.76 -27.77 10.32
C PHE A 2 -3.95 -28.08 11.81
N CYS A 3 -2.85 -28.44 12.47
CA CYS A 3 -2.84 -28.86 13.86
C CYS A 3 -3.03 -27.62 14.75
N GLU A 4 -4.16 -27.52 15.45
CA GLU A 4 -4.35 -26.55 16.53
C GLU A 4 -3.52 -26.99 17.74
N THR A 5 -2.30 -26.49 17.86
CA THR A 5 -1.53 -26.65 19.10
C THR A 5 -1.86 -25.51 20.06
N GLU A 6 -2.86 -25.73 20.91
CA GLU A 6 -3.11 -24.90 22.09
C GLU A 6 -1.95 -25.06 23.10
N GLY A 7 -0.93 -24.21 22.96
CA GLY A 7 0.09 -24.07 23.99
C GLY A 7 -0.50 -23.42 25.26
N LYS A 8 -0.04 -23.89 26.44
CA LYS A 8 -0.41 -23.55 27.85
C LYS A 8 -0.79 -22.10 28.24
N TYR A 9 -0.70 -21.15 27.32
CA TYR A 9 -1.00 -19.73 27.52
C TYR A 9 -1.98 -19.18 26.45
N GLY A 10 -3.05 -19.88 26.08
CA GLY A 10 -4.30 -19.31 25.49
C GLY A 10 -4.26 -18.21 24.40
N GLY A 11 -3.28 -18.19 23.48
CA GLY A 11 -3.18 -17.18 22.41
C GLY A 11 -2.99 -17.81 21.03
N LYS A 12 -3.59 -17.20 20.00
CA LYS A 12 -3.48 -17.68 18.60
C LYS A 12 -2.16 -17.21 18.00
N LEU A 13 -1.57 -18.02 17.11
CA LEU A 13 -0.43 -17.61 16.31
C LEU A 13 -0.95 -16.99 15.02
N GLN A 14 -0.49 -15.77 14.74
CA GLN A 14 -0.81 -15.06 13.51
C GLN A 14 0.45 -14.95 12.64
N PRO A 15 0.39 -15.38 11.37
CA PRO A 15 1.51 -15.20 10.45
C PRO A 15 1.78 -13.71 10.28
N THR A 16 3.05 -13.32 10.38
CA THR A 16 3.46 -11.92 10.18
C THR A 16 3.72 -11.58 8.72
N GLY A 17 3.83 -12.60 7.85
CA GLY A 17 4.34 -12.45 6.48
C GLY A 17 5.83 -12.11 6.42
N VAL A 18 6.54 -12.13 7.55
CA VAL A 18 7.99 -11.94 7.65
C VAL A 18 8.65 -13.30 7.77
N TYR A 19 9.75 -13.50 7.05
CA TYR A 19 10.54 -14.73 7.10
C TYR A 19 11.88 -14.48 7.77
N ASP A 20 12.32 -15.43 8.60
CA ASP A 20 13.68 -15.42 9.11
C ASP A 20 14.67 -15.57 7.94
N ILE A 21 15.68 -14.71 7.90
CA ILE A 21 16.57 -14.61 6.75
C ILE A 21 17.48 -15.86 6.64
N LYS A 22 17.82 -16.48 7.78
CA LYS A 22 18.72 -17.64 7.85
C LYS A 22 17.97 -18.93 7.59
N THR A 23 16.83 -19.13 8.24
CA THR A 23 16.07 -20.39 8.15
C THR A 23 15.02 -20.39 7.04
N LYS A 24 14.72 -19.22 6.46
CA LYS A 24 13.63 -19.01 5.49
C LYS A 24 12.26 -19.43 6.01
N GLN A 25 12.10 -19.51 7.32
CA GLN A 25 10.84 -19.89 7.96
C GLN A 25 10.01 -18.66 8.29
N GLU A 26 8.69 -18.80 8.18
CA GLU A 26 7.77 -17.73 8.51
C GLU A 26 7.77 -17.47 10.03
N ILE A 27 7.84 -16.20 10.40
CA ILE A 27 7.76 -15.74 11.78
C ILE A 27 6.30 -15.53 12.14
N TYR A 28 5.89 -16.08 13.28
CA TYR A 28 4.55 -15.95 13.81
C TYR A 28 4.57 -15.02 15.02
N GLN A 29 3.57 -14.16 15.11
CA GLN A 29 3.32 -13.33 16.28
C GLN A 29 2.17 -13.91 17.07
N ARG A 30 2.34 -14.00 18.38
CA ARG A 30 1.27 -14.46 19.26
C ARG A 30 0.31 -13.32 19.51
N VAL A 31 -0.98 -13.57 19.33
CA VAL A 31 -2.03 -12.60 19.58
C VAL A 31 -3.00 -13.09 20.65
N ASN A 32 -3.56 -12.15 21.43
CA ASN A 32 -4.61 -12.44 22.40
C ASN A 32 -5.93 -12.76 21.67
N LYS A 33 -7.00 -13.07 22.43
CA LYS A 33 -8.32 -13.40 21.86
C LYS A 33 -8.93 -12.28 21.01
N ASP A 34 -8.51 -11.04 21.23
CA ASP A 34 -8.95 -9.84 20.51
C ASP A 34 -8.06 -9.51 19.29
N GLY A 35 -7.04 -10.33 19.03
CA GLY A 35 -6.08 -10.11 17.93
C GLY A 35 -4.97 -9.11 18.25
N ASN A 36 -4.82 -8.68 19.51
CA ASN A 36 -3.74 -7.80 19.93
C ASN A 36 -2.44 -8.59 20.17
N PRO A 37 -1.29 -8.10 19.70
CA PRO A 37 -0.02 -8.83 19.79
C PRO A 37 0.56 -8.86 21.22
N TYR A 38 1.07 -10.02 21.62
CA TYR A 38 2.00 -10.14 22.74
C TYR A 38 3.42 -9.73 22.31
N SER A 39 4.28 -9.34 23.26
CA SER A 39 5.65 -8.88 23.00
C SER A 39 6.63 -9.97 22.54
N SER A 40 6.18 -11.21 22.37
CA SER A 40 7.00 -12.36 22.00
C SER A 40 6.76 -12.81 20.55
N TYR A 41 7.82 -13.04 19.81
CA TYR A 41 7.82 -13.66 18.48
C TYR A 41 8.24 -15.13 18.56
N LEU A 42 7.71 -15.96 17.67
CA LEU A 42 7.96 -17.40 17.65
C LEU A 42 8.26 -17.86 16.21
N ILE A 43 9.19 -18.81 16.10
CA ILE A 43 9.39 -19.60 14.90
C ILE A 43 8.88 -21.02 15.19
N ILE A 44 8.13 -21.59 14.25
CA ILE A 44 7.71 -22.99 14.31
C ILE A 44 8.73 -23.79 13.53
N ASP A 45 9.53 -24.62 14.22
CA ASP A 45 10.45 -25.53 13.53
C ASP A 45 9.63 -26.70 12.94
N PRO A 46 9.56 -26.82 11.60
CA PRO A 46 8.76 -27.84 10.93
C PRO A 46 9.32 -29.26 11.13
N ASN A 47 10.58 -29.42 11.56
CA ASN A 47 11.18 -30.74 11.74
C ASN A 47 10.88 -31.37 13.11
N ILE A 48 10.45 -30.56 14.09
CA ILE A 48 10.26 -31.01 15.47
C ILE A 48 8.92 -30.56 16.09
N GLY A 49 8.15 -29.72 15.40
CA GLY A 49 6.86 -29.22 15.88
C GLY A 49 6.93 -28.38 17.17
N LYS A 50 8.13 -27.94 17.56
CA LYS A 50 8.37 -27.18 18.79
C LYS A 50 8.43 -25.67 18.50
N GLN A 51 7.77 -24.90 19.35
CA GLN A 51 7.82 -23.44 19.35
C GLN A 51 9.14 -22.99 19.97
N VAL A 52 9.98 -22.28 19.21
CA VAL A 52 11.25 -21.76 19.71
C VAL A 52 11.08 -20.28 20.02
N PRO A 53 11.29 -19.82 21.28
CA PRO A 53 11.31 -18.41 21.59
C PRO A 53 12.48 -17.75 20.87
N VAL A 54 12.20 -16.74 20.04
CA VAL A 54 13.25 -15.87 19.51
C VAL A 54 13.37 -14.66 20.42
N SER A 55 14.54 -14.49 21.05
CA SER A 55 14.93 -13.20 21.62
C SER A 55 14.90 -12.17 20.50
N SER A 56 14.10 -11.11 20.68
CA SER A 56 13.78 -10.05 19.71
C SER A 56 14.72 -10.05 18.49
N PRO A 57 14.23 -10.33 17.27
CA PRO A 57 15.09 -10.25 16.09
C PRO A 57 15.79 -8.90 16.14
N ASN A 58 17.10 -8.91 15.88
CA ASN A 58 18.00 -7.78 16.08
C ASN A 58 17.51 -6.58 15.26
N LEU A 59 16.57 -5.84 15.83
CA LEU A 59 16.13 -4.52 15.43
C LEU A 59 17.27 -3.63 15.83
N SER A 60 18.30 -3.53 14.97
CA SER A 60 19.40 -2.61 15.20
C SER A 60 18.85 -1.18 15.11
N GLY A 61 18.32 -0.72 16.22
CA GLY A 61 18.04 0.67 16.49
C GLY A 61 19.37 1.39 16.65
N ASN A 62 19.92 1.86 15.54
CA ASN A 62 20.49 3.20 15.59
C ASN A 62 19.31 4.16 15.52
N LYS A 63 19.04 4.85 16.64
CA LYS A 63 18.22 6.07 16.66
C LYS A 63 18.92 7.12 15.81
N ILE A 64 18.80 7.00 14.48
CA ILE A 64 18.97 8.14 13.58
C ILE A 64 17.61 8.81 13.58
N LYS A 65 17.55 10.12 13.83
CA LYS A 65 16.39 10.95 13.42
C LYS A 65 16.29 10.90 11.89
N GLY A 66 15.83 9.77 11.35
CA GLY A 66 15.85 9.41 9.94
C GLY A 66 14.46 9.01 9.51
N LYS A 67 14.00 9.59 8.40
CA LYS A 67 12.66 9.40 7.84
C LYS A 67 12.33 7.90 7.69
N ASN A 68 11.09 7.51 8.00
CA ASN A 68 10.51 6.18 7.72
C ASN A 68 10.56 5.85 6.21
N THR A 69 11.72 5.41 5.71
CA THR A 69 11.92 5.08 4.29
C THR A 69 12.06 3.58 4.08
N SER A 70 11.28 3.01 3.15
CA SER A 70 11.42 1.63 2.66
C SER A 70 12.73 1.43 1.89
N SER A 71 13.12 0.18 1.65
CA SER A 71 14.37 -0.20 0.95
C SER A 71 14.53 0.39 -0.44
N ASN A 72 13.45 0.85 -1.06
CA ASN A 72 13.41 1.56 -2.35
C ASN A 72 13.47 3.10 -2.25
N GLY A 73 13.61 3.64 -1.04
CA GLY A 73 13.73 5.09 -0.77
C GLY A 73 12.41 5.87 -0.73
N PHE A 74 11.25 5.21 -0.70
CA PHE A 74 9.95 5.85 -0.50
C PHE A 74 9.51 5.82 0.95
N THR A 75 8.48 6.58 1.33
CA THR A 75 7.99 6.58 2.71
C THR A 75 7.05 5.40 2.96
N ASN A 76 7.06 4.84 4.17
CA ASN A 76 6.14 3.75 4.57
C ASN A 76 4.68 4.23 4.79
N LYS A 77 4.39 5.51 4.51
CA LYS A 77 3.05 6.11 4.66
C LYS A 77 1.99 5.42 3.81
N TYR A 78 2.41 4.78 2.72
CA TYR A 78 1.54 4.19 1.71
C TYR A 78 1.52 2.66 1.78
N GLY A 79 1.96 2.08 2.89
CA GLY A 79 2.16 0.64 3.04
C GLY A 79 3.53 0.18 2.55
N ASP A 80 3.64 -1.11 2.26
CA ASP A 80 4.85 -1.72 1.71
C ASP A 80 5.02 -1.34 0.22
N THR A 81 5.61 -0.18 -0.02
CA THR A 81 5.83 0.32 -1.39
C THR A 81 6.76 -0.57 -2.20
N GLN A 82 7.64 -1.36 -1.57
CA GLN A 82 8.50 -2.31 -2.28
C GLN A 82 7.65 -3.41 -2.91
N LYS A 83 6.78 -4.04 -2.11
CA LYS A 83 5.83 -5.05 -2.60
C LYS A 83 4.90 -4.48 -3.66
N ILE A 84 4.27 -3.33 -3.38
CA ILE A 84 3.32 -2.69 -4.29
C ILE A 84 3.98 -2.36 -5.64
N PHE A 85 5.15 -1.73 -5.63
CA PHE A 85 5.82 -1.35 -6.87
C PHE A 85 6.42 -2.53 -7.63
N SER A 86 6.80 -3.62 -6.94
CA SER A 86 7.17 -4.86 -7.60
C SER A 86 5.98 -5.49 -8.32
N GLU A 87 4.83 -5.63 -7.66
CA GLU A 87 3.61 -6.20 -8.23
C GLU A 87 3.07 -5.38 -9.41
N MET A 88 3.25 -4.06 -9.36
CA MET A 88 2.83 -3.14 -10.42
C MET A 88 3.86 -2.97 -11.55
N GLY A 89 4.98 -3.71 -11.51
CA GLY A 89 5.99 -3.70 -12.58
C GLY A 89 6.87 -2.45 -12.62
N TYR A 90 6.94 -1.69 -11.52
CA TYR A 90 7.84 -0.54 -11.37
C TYR A 90 9.20 -0.90 -10.79
N ILE A 91 9.46 -2.18 -10.49
CA ILE A 91 10.77 -2.64 -10.01
C ILE A 91 11.32 -3.65 -11.01
N LYS A 92 12.56 -3.43 -11.44
CA LYS A 92 13.33 -4.35 -12.27
C LYS A 92 14.67 -4.59 -11.60
N GLY A 93 14.86 -5.81 -11.07
CA GLY A 93 15.99 -6.10 -10.18
C GLY A 93 15.93 -5.19 -8.95
N GLU A 94 17.01 -4.46 -8.68
CA GLU A 94 17.10 -3.50 -7.57
C GLU A 94 16.67 -2.07 -7.95
N THR A 95 16.32 -1.85 -9.22
CA THR A 95 16.01 -0.51 -9.74
C THR A 95 14.51 -0.23 -9.70
N VAL A 96 14.15 0.88 -9.06
CA VAL A 96 12.82 1.48 -9.19
C VAL A 96 12.75 2.30 -10.48
N LEU A 97 11.77 1.99 -11.30
CA LEU A 97 11.40 2.69 -12.51
C LEU A 97 10.23 3.64 -12.24
N TRP A 98 10.13 4.69 -13.03
CA TRP A 98 8.95 5.55 -13.12
C TRP A 98 8.54 5.68 -14.57
N ARG A 99 7.28 6.03 -14.82
CA ARG A 99 6.79 6.26 -16.17
C ARG A 99 6.96 7.74 -16.50
N ASN A 100 7.78 8.06 -17.50
CA ASN A 100 8.03 9.43 -17.88
C ASN A 100 6.84 10.01 -18.67
N PRO A 101 6.20 11.10 -18.18
CA PRO A 101 5.04 11.71 -18.84
C PRO A 101 5.29 12.23 -20.26
N LYS A 102 6.55 12.52 -20.61
CA LYS A 102 6.93 13.03 -21.94
C LYS A 102 7.22 11.93 -22.95
N THR A 103 7.49 10.71 -22.50
CA THR A 103 7.91 9.61 -23.39
C THR A 103 7.01 8.37 -23.29
N ASP A 104 6.14 8.28 -22.27
CA ASP A 104 5.38 7.08 -21.90
C ASP A 104 6.27 5.84 -21.66
N LYS A 105 7.56 6.01 -21.38
CA LYS A 105 8.48 4.89 -21.11
C LYS A 105 8.67 4.68 -19.62
N LEU A 106 8.79 3.42 -19.22
CA LEU A 106 9.34 3.05 -17.92
C LEU A 106 10.85 3.20 -17.98
N GLU A 107 11.39 4.06 -17.15
CA GLU A 107 12.81 4.36 -17.11
C GLU A 107 13.28 4.55 -15.66
N PRO A 108 14.58 4.38 -15.38
CA PRO A 108 15.13 4.73 -14.08
C PRO A 108 14.85 6.18 -13.72
N PHE A 109 14.77 6.47 -12.43
CA PHE A 109 14.73 7.85 -11.97
C PHE A 109 15.98 8.61 -12.41
N PRO A 110 15.86 9.87 -12.87
CA PRO A 110 17.04 10.72 -13.04
C PRO A 110 17.81 10.83 -11.72
N SER A 111 19.15 10.84 -11.79
CA SER A 111 20.04 10.80 -10.61
C SER A 111 19.72 11.85 -9.55
N ASN A 112 19.35 13.06 -9.97
CA ASN A 112 19.04 14.19 -9.09
C ASN A 112 17.54 14.36 -8.80
N ALA A 113 16.68 13.46 -9.28
CA ALA A 113 15.24 13.58 -9.09
C ALA A 113 14.83 13.07 -7.69
N LYS A 114 14.12 13.93 -6.95
CA LYS A 114 13.42 13.51 -5.73
C LYS A 114 12.39 12.43 -6.08
N LYS A 115 12.50 11.25 -5.49
CA LYS A 115 11.51 10.17 -5.62
C LYS A 115 10.29 10.46 -4.75
N THR A 116 9.09 10.33 -5.30
CA THR A 116 7.83 10.51 -4.57
C THR A 116 6.82 9.44 -4.95
N VAL A 117 5.86 9.18 -4.07
CA VAL A 117 4.67 8.38 -4.39
C VAL A 117 3.57 9.34 -4.82
N ASP A 118 3.03 9.12 -6.01
CA ASP A 118 1.85 9.82 -6.54
C ASP A 118 0.62 8.93 -6.45
N HIS A 119 -0.52 9.57 -6.21
CA HIS A 119 -1.84 8.95 -6.36
C HIS A 119 -2.33 9.22 -7.78
N LYS A 120 -2.45 8.17 -8.62
CA LYS A 120 -2.92 8.27 -10.01
C LYS A 120 -4.25 9.01 -10.07
N LEU A 121 -5.26 8.56 -9.33
CA LEU A 121 -6.46 9.33 -8.98
C LEU A 121 -6.18 10.20 -7.75
N ALA A 122 -6.39 11.50 -7.90
CA ALA A 122 -6.20 12.45 -6.81
C ALA A 122 -7.10 12.13 -5.61
N GLN A 123 -6.58 12.35 -4.40
CA GLN A 123 -7.33 12.11 -3.16
C GLN A 123 -8.62 12.93 -3.11
N ASP A 124 -8.59 14.18 -3.56
CA ASP A 124 -9.77 15.05 -3.57
C ASP A 124 -10.80 14.59 -4.60
N TYR A 125 -10.36 14.01 -5.72
CA TYR A 125 -11.27 13.36 -6.64
C TYR A 125 -11.99 12.20 -5.95
N ILE A 126 -11.25 11.37 -5.21
CA ILE A 126 -11.82 10.24 -4.47
C ILE A 126 -12.86 10.71 -3.44
N LYS A 127 -12.51 11.71 -2.63
CA LYS A 127 -13.39 12.28 -1.59
C LYS A 127 -14.69 12.83 -2.16
N ASN A 128 -14.63 13.49 -3.31
CA ASN A 128 -15.75 14.29 -3.81
C ASN A 128 -16.59 13.59 -4.88
N ASN A 129 -16.06 12.58 -5.59
CA ASN A 129 -16.69 12.07 -6.83
C ASN A 129 -16.94 10.56 -6.87
N ILE A 130 -16.39 9.76 -5.95
CA ILE A 130 -16.50 8.29 -6.05
C ILE A 130 -17.82 7.79 -5.48
N PHE A 131 -18.23 8.27 -4.31
CA PHE A 131 -19.49 7.87 -3.66
C PHE A 131 -19.91 8.91 -2.60
N GLN A 132 -21.23 9.05 -2.40
CA GLN A 132 -21.80 10.06 -1.50
C GLN A 132 -21.51 9.77 -0.02
N GLY A 133 -21.36 8.49 0.36
CA GLY A 133 -21.09 8.05 1.73
C GLY A 133 -19.66 8.27 2.23
N TYR A 134 -18.78 8.97 1.48
CA TYR A 134 -17.35 9.07 1.83
C TYR A 134 -17.11 9.62 3.23
N ASN A 135 -17.89 10.63 3.63
CA ASN A 135 -17.73 11.28 4.92
C ASN A 135 -18.10 10.35 6.09
N SER A 136 -19.01 9.41 5.87
CA SER A 136 -19.47 8.42 6.87
C SER A 136 -18.45 7.30 7.13
N LEU A 137 -17.43 7.14 6.28
CA LEU A 137 -16.38 6.14 6.50
C LEU A 137 -15.44 6.52 7.65
N THR A 138 -14.94 5.49 8.35
CA THR A 138 -13.88 5.65 9.35
C THR A 138 -12.56 6.10 8.69
N THR A 139 -11.66 6.69 9.48
CA THR A 139 -10.32 7.09 9.01
C THR A 139 -9.55 5.92 8.39
N LYS A 140 -9.68 4.72 8.95
CA LYS A 140 -9.04 3.51 8.43
C LYS A 140 -9.60 3.12 7.06
N GLN A 141 -10.92 3.12 6.89
CA GLN A 141 -11.57 2.85 5.60
C GLN A 141 -11.18 3.89 4.55
N LYS A 142 -11.23 5.19 4.89
CA LYS A 142 -10.76 6.28 4.02
C LYS A 142 -9.32 6.08 3.57
N THR A 143 -8.43 5.69 4.48
CA THR A 143 -7.02 5.42 4.19
C THR A 143 -6.85 4.24 3.23
N VAL A 144 -7.61 3.16 3.41
CA VAL A 144 -7.59 2.00 2.51
C VAL A 144 -8.03 2.37 1.09
N LEU A 145 -9.08 3.18 0.95
CA LEU A 145 -9.56 3.63 -0.37
C LEU A 145 -8.55 4.56 -1.05
N ILE A 146 -8.01 5.54 -0.34
CA ILE A 146 -7.04 6.49 -0.90
C ILE A 146 -5.74 5.79 -1.31
N ASN A 147 -5.21 4.93 -0.43
CA ASN A 147 -3.94 4.24 -0.62
C ASN A 147 -4.10 2.87 -1.29
N GLU A 148 -5.15 2.70 -2.09
CA GLU A 148 -5.33 1.51 -2.91
C GLU A 148 -4.05 1.23 -3.71
N PRO A 149 -3.44 0.03 -3.67
CA PRO A 149 -2.16 -0.24 -4.32
C PRO A 149 -2.12 0.14 -5.80
N LYS A 150 -3.21 -0.13 -6.54
CA LYS A 150 -3.34 0.24 -7.96
C LYS A 150 -3.35 1.76 -8.19
N ASN A 151 -3.78 2.53 -7.19
CA ASN A 151 -3.78 3.98 -7.21
C ASN A 151 -2.40 4.60 -6.99
N LEU A 152 -1.39 3.82 -6.58
CA LEU A 152 -0.06 4.33 -6.31
C LEU A 152 0.84 4.21 -7.55
N GLN A 153 1.73 5.19 -7.73
CA GLN A 153 2.82 5.11 -8.69
C GLN A 153 4.06 5.85 -8.19
N PRO A 154 5.27 5.37 -8.51
CA PRO A 154 6.48 6.15 -8.32
C PRO A 154 6.53 7.28 -9.35
N MET A 155 6.84 8.49 -8.89
CA MET A 155 6.92 9.67 -9.74
C MET A 155 8.00 10.64 -9.23
N THR A 156 8.63 11.39 -10.14
CA THR A 156 9.57 12.45 -9.74
C THR A 156 8.82 13.56 -9.00
N GLY A 157 9.47 14.20 -8.04
CA GLY A 157 8.86 15.27 -7.24
C GLY A 157 8.39 16.46 -8.08
N SER A 158 9.10 16.79 -9.17
CA SER A 158 8.70 17.84 -10.09
C SER A 158 7.46 17.47 -10.92
N ALA A 159 7.38 16.23 -11.41
CA ALA A 159 6.20 15.73 -12.12
C ALA A 159 4.99 15.67 -11.19
N ASN A 160 5.17 15.15 -9.97
CA ASN A 160 4.11 15.08 -8.96
C ASN A 160 3.57 16.48 -8.60
N SER A 161 4.48 17.43 -8.36
CA SER A 161 4.11 18.84 -8.09
C SER A 161 3.41 19.52 -9.27
N SER A 162 3.73 19.15 -10.51
CA SER A 162 3.10 19.69 -11.72
C SER A 162 1.71 19.09 -11.95
N LYS A 163 1.55 17.79 -11.69
CA LYS A 163 0.28 17.07 -11.76
C LYS A 163 -0.72 17.59 -10.72
N ARG A 164 -0.29 17.81 -9.47
CA ARG A 164 -1.19 18.22 -8.36
C ARG A 164 -2.38 17.25 -8.22
N ASN A 165 -3.60 17.79 -8.16
CA ASN A 165 -4.86 17.06 -8.04
C ASN A 165 -5.52 16.74 -9.40
N LYS A 166 -4.79 16.89 -10.51
CA LYS A 166 -5.33 16.67 -11.86
C LYS A 166 -5.54 15.19 -12.15
N VAL A 167 -6.63 14.92 -12.87
CA VAL A 167 -7.00 13.59 -13.38
C VAL A 167 -7.32 13.71 -14.86
N GLN A 168 -6.97 12.70 -15.64
CA GLN A 168 -7.12 12.62 -17.11
C GLN A 168 -8.49 12.08 -17.55
N ASN A 169 -9.39 11.78 -16.61
CA ASN A 169 -10.73 11.32 -16.93
C ASN A 169 -11.66 12.49 -17.33
N SER A 170 -12.82 12.15 -17.89
CA SER A 170 -13.80 13.10 -18.42
C SER A 170 -14.40 14.07 -17.40
N LYS A 171 -14.10 13.91 -16.11
CA LYS A 171 -14.72 14.67 -15.01
C LYS A 171 -13.74 15.61 -14.30
N GLY A 172 -12.47 15.66 -14.71
CA GLY A 172 -11.45 16.43 -14.01
C GLY A 172 -10.66 17.40 -14.87
N ASN A 173 -9.89 18.25 -14.18
CA ASN A 173 -8.91 19.11 -14.81
C ASN A 173 -7.73 18.25 -15.28
N SER A 174 -7.61 18.10 -16.60
CA SER A 174 -6.58 17.30 -17.25
C SER A 174 -5.16 17.84 -16.99
N TRP A 175 -4.20 16.92 -16.85
CA TRP A 175 -2.78 17.28 -16.77
C TRP A 175 -2.19 17.38 -18.17
N GLU A 176 -2.02 18.61 -18.65
CA GLU A 176 -1.65 18.86 -20.05
C GLU A 176 -0.14 19.00 -20.28
N THR A 177 0.58 19.62 -19.34
CA THR A 177 1.98 19.98 -19.53
C THR A 177 2.85 19.69 -18.32
N TRP A 178 4.12 19.38 -18.59
CA TRP A 178 5.16 19.22 -17.58
C TRP A 178 6.53 19.67 -18.13
N ASN A 179 7.27 20.47 -17.34
CA ASN A 179 8.54 21.09 -17.77
C ASN A 179 8.40 21.85 -19.11
N GLY A 180 7.33 22.64 -19.26
CA GLY A 180 7.11 23.47 -20.45
C GLY A 180 6.80 22.72 -21.73
N LYS A 181 6.57 21.40 -21.66
CA LYS A 181 6.20 20.56 -22.81
C LYS A 181 4.88 19.84 -22.55
N GLU A 182 4.15 19.58 -23.62
CA GLU A 182 2.95 18.72 -23.56
C GLU A 182 3.31 17.31 -23.10
N LEU A 183 2.36 16.67 -22.43
CA LEU A 183 2.50 15.25 -22.12
C LEU A 183 2.39 14.42 -23.39
N HIS A 184 3.02 13.25 -23.37
CA HIS A 184 2.93 12.31 -24.47
C HIS A 184 1.47 11.82 -24.64
N PRO A 185 0.90 11.78 -25.86
CA PRO A 185 -0.48 11.36 -26.07
C PRO A 185 -0.79 9.97 -25.50
N LYS A 186 0.11 8.99 -25.70
CA LYS A 186 -0.04 7.64 -25.12
C LYS A 186 0.00 7.65 -23.58
N TYR A 187 0.74 8.57 -22.98
CA TYR A 187 0.77 8.70 -21.52
C TYR A 187 -0.59 9.20 -21.01
N LYS A 188 -1.18 10.20 -21.68
CA LYS A 188 -2.51 10.72 -21.35
C LYS A 188 -3.57 9.62 -21.44
N GLU A 189 -3.60 8.92 -22.56
CA GLU A 189 -4.55 7.82 -22.82
C GLU A 189 -4.43 6.71 -21.77
N ARG A 190 -3.20 6.22 -21.52
CA ARG A 190 -2.95 5.20 -20.50
C ARG A 190 -3.36 5.67 -19.11
N THR A 191 -3.01 6.89 -18.74
CA THR A 191 -3.33 7.45 -17.42
C THR A 191 -4.84 7.56 -17.24
N LYS A 192 -5.58 7.93 -18.30
CA LYS A 192 -7.04 7.95 -18.29
C LYS A 192 -7.62 6.54 -18.04
N ILE A 193 -7.18 5.55 -18.81
CA ILE A 193 -7.62 4.14 -18.64
C ILE A 193 -7.30 3.62 -17.24
N ASP A 194 -6.08 3.88 -16.75
CA ASP A 194 -5.66 3.49 -15.40
C ASP A 194 -6.59 4.13 -14.35
N GLN A 195 -6.86 5.42 -14.47
CA GLN A 195 -7.73 6.15 -13.54
C GLN A 195 -9.18 5.64 -13.58
N GLU A 196 -9.74 5.35 -14.75
CA GLU A 196 -11.08 4.77 -14.89
C GLU A 196 -11.15 3.37 -14.22
N ASN A 197 -10.13 2.54 -14.41
CA ASN A 197 -10.03 1.23 -13.75
C ASN A 197 -9.92 1.35 -12.22
N ILE A 198 -9.08 2.27 -11.74
CA ILE A 198 -8.92 2.51 -10.29
C ILE A 198 -10.23 3.06 -9.71
N GLU A 199 -10.92 3.95 -10.41
CA GLU A 199 -12.23 4.47 -10.00
C GLU A 199 -13.22 3.33 -9.81
N GLY A 200 -13.29 2.37 -10.74
CA GLY A 200 -14.12 1.17 -10.60
C GLY A 200 -13.77 0.34 -9.36
N VAL A 201 -12.47 0.07 -9.14
CA VAL A 201 -12.00 -0.69 -7.96
C VAL A 201 -12.35 0.00 -6.65
N ILE A 202 -12.13 1.31 -6.55
CA ILE A 202 -12.41 2.07 -5.34
C ILE A 202 -13.92 2.13 -5.08
N LYS A 203 -14.76 2.31 -6.11
CA LYS A 203 -16.23 2.28 -5.97
C LYS A 203 -16.71 0.95 -5.42
N THR A 204 -16.27 -0.17 -5.99
CA THR A 204 -16.64 -1.50 -5.49
C THR A 204 -16.23 -1.69 -4.03
N LYS A 205 -15.01 -1.26 -3.67
CA LYS A 205 -14.51 -1.33 -2.28
C LYS A 205 -15.33 -0.45 -1.34
N ALA A 206 -15.67 0.76 -1.74
CA ALA A 206 -16.46 1.70 -0.94
C ALA A 206 -17.86 1.13 -0.64
N ASN A 207 -18.59 0.66 -1.67
CA ASN A 207 -19.92 0.07 -1.51
C ASN A 207 -19.88 -1.18 -0.60
N THR A 208 -18.83 -2.00 -0.72
CA THR A 208 -18.64 -3.16 0.16
C THR A 208 -18.48 -2.74 1.63
N MET A 209 -17.70 -1.68 1.88
CA MET A 209 -17.49 -1.16 3.23
C MET A 209 -18.75 -0.56 3.84
N GLU A 210 -19.58 0.10 3.04
CA GLU A 210 -20.88 0.64 3.46
C GLU A 210 -21.85 -0.47 3.87
N ASN A 211 -22.04 -1.48 3.00
CA ASN A 211 -22.90 -2.63 3.30
C ASN A 211 -22.49 -3.37 4.59
N LEU A 212 -21.18 -3.51 4.82
CA LEU A 212 -20.66 -4.14 6.05
C LEU A 212 -20.94 -3.29 7.30
N ASN A 213 -20.95 -1.96 7.19
CA ASN A 213 -21.30 -1.09 8.31
C ASN A 213 -22.79 -1.22 8.65
N ASP A 214 -23.66 -1.26 7.65
CA ASP A 214 -25.11 -1.42 7.83
C ASP A 214 -25.46 -2.76 8.48
N LEU A 215 -24.82 -3.85 8.03
CA LEU A 215 -24.96 -5.18 8.63
C LEU A 215 -24.56 -5.20 10.11
N LYS A 216 -23.44 -4.56 10.46
CA LYS A 216 -22.96 -4.47 11.85
C LYS A 216 -23.93 -3.68 12.74
N MET A 217 -24.47 -2.57 12.24
CA MET A 217 -25.46 -1.77 12.98
C MET A 217 -26.75 -2.54 13.24
N ASN A 218 -27.20 -3.36 12.28
CA ASN A 218 -28.42 -4.16 12.44
C ASN A 218 -28.24 -5.35 13.39
N LEU A 219 -27.04 -5.90 13.50
CA LEU A 219 -26.72 -6.97 14.46
C LEU A 219 -26.60 -6.46 15.91
N GLN A 220 -26.26 -5.19 16.13
CA GLN A 220 -26.17 -4.59 17.46
C GLN A 220 -27.52 -4.14 18.04
N LYS A 221 -28.59 -4.16 17.24
CA LYS A 221 -29.97 -3.80 17.64
C LYS A 221 -30.83 -5.02 18.02
N LYS A 222 -30.28 -6.23 17.97
CA LYS A 222 -30.92 -7.48 18.40
C LYS A 222 -30.26 -7.97 19.68
#